data_AF-A0A328E7T1-F1
#
_entry.id   AF-A0A328E7T1-F1
#
_cell.length_a   1.000
_cell.length_b   1.000
_cell.length_c   1.000
_cell.angle_alpha   90.00
_cell.angle_beta   90.00
_cell.angle_gamma   90.00
#
_symmetry.space_group_name_H-M   'P 1'
#
loop_
_entity.id
_entity.type
_entity.pdbx_description
1 polymer ?
#
loop_
_entity_poly.entity_id
_entity_poly.type
_entity_poly.pdbx_seq_one_letter_code
_entity_poly.pdbx_strand_id
1 'polypeptide(L)'
;MASLITKEIRESATEFYEGDEKCQEKAKFLLTEMKLPNGLLPIKDMEECGYVKDTGFVWLKSKKRTDHKFEQIGRSVQYATEVTAIIEPGRIKKLTGVKAKELMLWLTITEISTDDPPTGKIHFKSTTGLSRTFPTSAFELGEENPPKKEEEKEKEEKPVVNGAGVNLEVKEV
;
A
#
# COMPACT_ATOMS: atom_id res chain seq x y z
N MET A 1 -13.07 15.37 4.00
CA MET A 1 -14.06 14.29 4.16
C MET A 1 -14.09 13.95 5.64
N ALA A 2 -15.28 13.81 6.23
CA ALA A 2 -15.39 13.35 7.61
C ALA A 2 -14.91 11.89 7.71
N SER A 3 -14.35 11.52 8.86
CA SER A 3 -13.98 10.12 9.12
C SER A 3 -15.24 9.25 9.12
N LEU A 4 -15.14 8.08 8.49
CA LEU A 4 -16.19 7.06 8.55
C LEU A 4 -16.06 6.18 9.81
N ILE A 5 -14.95 6.30 10.54
CA ILE A 5 -14.65 5.51 11.73
C ILE A 5 -15.13 6.30 12.96
N THR A 6 -16.44 6.30 13.18
CA THR A 6 -17.07 6.99 14.32
C THR A 6 -17.04 6.13 15.58
N LYS A 7 -17.48 6.70 16.71
CA LYS A 7 -17.58 5.95 17.98
C LYS A 7 -18.59 4.81 17.86
N GLU A 8 -19.70 5.08 17.20
CA GLU A 8 -20.80 4.13 16.98
C GLU A 8 -20.35 2.94 16.14
N ILE A 9 -19.54 3.19 15.09
CA ILE A 9 -18.97 2.11 14.28
C ILE A 9 -18.01 1.23 15.10
N ARG A 10 -17.15 1.84 15.93
CA ARG A 10 -16.26 1.07 16.84
C ARG A 10 -17.05 0.25 17.85
N GLU A 11 -18.14 0.78 18.39
CA GLU A 11 -19.02 0.06 19.32
C GLU A 11 -19.81 -1.07 18.64
N SER A 12 -20.08 -0.94 17.34
CA SER A 12 -20.73 -2.00 16.55
C SER A 12 -19.79 -3.12 16.10
N ALA A 13 -18.48 -3.00 16.34
CA ALA A 13 -17.49 -3.96 15.88
C ALA A 13 -17.74 -5.35 16.46
N THR A 14 -17.84 -6.36 15.60
CA THR A 14 -17.78 -7.76 16.04
C THR A 14 -16.37 -8.12 16.46
N GLU A 15 -15.38 -7.55 15.76
CA GLU A 15 -13.97 -7.67 16.09
C GLU A 15 -13.32 -6.29 16.03
N PHE A 16 -12.55 -5.96 17.05
CA PHE A 16 -11.79 -4.72 17.16
C PHE A 16 -10.44 -5.01 17.80
N TYR A 17 -9.37 -4.51 17.17
CA TYR A 17 -8.01 -4.71 17.62
C TYR A 17 -7.23 -3.40 17.53
N GLU A 18 -6.34 -3.21 18.49
CA GLU A 18 -5.43 -2.07 18.54
C GLU A 18 -3.97 -2.54 18.43
N GLY A 19 -3.14 -1.67 17.86
CA GLY A 19 -1.71 -1.88 17.69
C GLY A 19 -1.33 -2.63 16.42
N ASP A 20 -0.17 -2.26 15.87
CA ASP A 20 0.28 -2.65 14.53
C ASP A 20 0.34 -4.15 14.31
N GLU A 21 0.96 -4.90 15.23
CA GLU A 21 1.17 -6.34 15.11
C GLU A 21 -0.15 -7.12 15.01
N LYS A 22 -1.06 -6.90 15.96
CA LYS A 22 -2.38 -7.57 15.98
C LYS A 22 -3.22 -7.17 14.77
N CYS A 23 -3.18 -5.89 14.39
CA CYS A 23 -3.95 -5.43 13.24
C CYS A 23 -3.46 -6.05 11.93
N GLN A 24 -2.13 -6.17 11.74
CA GLN A 24 -1.57 -6.84 10.57
C GLN A 24 -1.91 -8.33 10.53
N GLU A 25 -1.80 -9.03 11.67
CA GLU A 25 -2.18 -10.44 11.76
C GLU A 25 -3.65 -10.64 11.38
N LYS A 26 -4.55 -9.87 11.97
CA LYS A 26 -6.00 -9.99 11.76
C LYS A 26 -6.44 -9.57 10.37
N ALA A 27 -5.82 -8.54 9.78
CA ALA A 27 -6.08 -8.17 8.40
C ALA A 27 -5.69 -9.28 7.41
N LYS A 28 -4.51 -9.91 7.59
CA LYS A 28 -4.06 -11.04 6.75
C LYS A 28 -4.99 -12.25 6.90
N PHE A 29 -5.40 -12.56 8.13
CA PHE A 29 -6.33 -13.65 8.41
C PHE A 29 -7.68 -13.42 7.73
N LEU A 30 -8.27 -12.24 7.91
CA LEU A 30 -9.56 -11.89 7.32
C LEU A 30 -9.53 -11.95 5.79
N LEU A 31 -8.46 -11.46 5.16
CA LEU A 31 -8.30 -11.57 3.70
C LEU A 31 -8.30 -13.05 3.26
N THR A 32 -7.57 -13.90 3.98
CA THR A 32 -7.51 -15.34 3.68
C THR A 32 -8.88 -16.00 3.83
N GLU A 33 -9.58 -15.75 4.93
CA GLU A 33 -10.95 -16.25 5.15
C GLU A 33 -11.92 -15.78 4.07
N MET A 34 -11.76 -14.54 3.60
CA MET A 34 -12.54 -13.94 2.54
C MET A 34 -12.03 -14.30 1.14
N LYS A 35 -11.21 -15.36 0.98
CA LYS A 35 -10.70 -15.84 -0.33
C LYS A 35 -10.00 -14.76 -1.16
N LEU A 36 -9.30 -13.85 -0.49
CA LEU A 36 -8.51 -12.78 -1.08
C LEU A 36 -7.02 -12.96 -0.73
N PRO A 37 -6.09 -12.52 -1.59
CA PRO A 37 -4.66 -12.62 -1.29
C PRO A 37 -4.29 -11.85 0.00
N ASN A 38 -3.58 -12.53 0.91
CA ASN A 38 -3.23 -12.02 2.24
C ASN A 38 -2.22 -10.85 2.24
N GLY A 39 -1.57 -10.57 1.11
CA GLY A 39 -0.62 -9.46 0.94
C GLY A 39 -1.22 -8.20 0.29
N LEU A 40 -2.54 -8.12 0.13
CA LEU A 40 -3.20 -6.94 -0.45
C LEU A 40 -3.03 -5.66 0.37
N LEU A 41 -2.73 -5.77 1.66
CA LEU A 41 -2.74 -4.66 2.62
C LEU A 41 -1.39 -4.53 3.37
N PRO A 42 -0.32 -4.05 2.71
CA PRO A 42 0.99 -3.85 3.33
C PRO A 42 1.04 -2.54 4.15
N ILE A 43 0.01 -2.28 4.97
CA ILE A 43 -0.11 -1.07 5.81
C ILE A 43 0.77 -1.26 7.06
N LYS A 44 1.51 -0.22 7.42
CA LYS A 44 2.38 -0.19 8.60
C LYS A 44 1.90 0.86 9.60
N ASP A 45 2.40 0.77 10.83
CA ASP A 45 2.11 1.72 11.91
C ASP A 45 0.59 1.84 12.17
N MET A 46 -0.12 0.71 12.16
CA MET A 46 -1.55 0.68 12.43
C MET A 46 -1.85 1.00 13.89
N GLU A 47 -2.88 1.82 14.09
CA GLU A 47 -3.41 2.19 15.40
C GLU A 47 -4.53 1.24 15.79
N GLU A 48 -5.46 1.00 14.87
CA GLU A 48 -6.62 0.16 15.07
C GLU A 48 -7.10 -0.49 13.75
N CYS A 49 -7.76 -1.63 13.88
CA CYS A 49 -8.58 -2.22 12.83
C CYS A 49 -9.87 -2.79 13.42
N GLY A 50 -10.91 -2.86 12.61
CA GLY A 50 -12.14 -3.51 13.04
C GLY A 50 -12.94 -4.09 11.90
N TYR A 51 -13.84 -4.99 12.28
CA TYR A 51 -14.71 -5.74 11.40
C TYR A 51 -16.10 -5.88 12.03
N VAL A 52 -17.12 -5.50 11.28
CA VAL A 52 -18.54 -5.72 11.61
C VAL A 52 -19.04 -6.88 10.74
N LYS A 53 -19.11 -8.07 11.33
CA LYS A 53 -19.36 -9.31 10.58
C LYS A 53 -20.70 -9.29 9.86
N ASP A 54 -21.73 -8.76 10.50
CA ASP A 54 -23.10 -8.73 9.97
C ASP A 54 -23.24 -7.91 8.68
N THR A 55 -22.43 -6.87 8.53
CA THR A 55 -22.50 -5.96 7.37
C THR A 55 -21.36 -6.14 6.38
N GLY A 56 -20.30 -6.85 6.77
CA GLY A 56 -19.06 -6.90 6.00
C GLY A 56 -18.19 -5.65 6.15
N PHE A 57 -18.58 -4.66 6.97
CA PHE A 57 -17.83 -3.40 7.07
C PHE A 57 -16.49 -3.61 7.79
N VAL A 58 -15.41 -3.13 7.16
CA VAL A 58 -14.05 -3.17 7.71
C VAL A 58 -13.42 -1.80 7.68
N TRP A 59 -12.55 -1.55 8.65
CA TRP A 59 -11.66 -0.39 8.63
C TRP A 59 -10.28 -0.70 9.15
N LEU A 60 -9.34 0.12 8.69
CA LEU A 60 -7.95 0.14 9.07
C LEU A 60 -7.58 1.60 9.32
N LYS A 61 -6.96 1.89 10.46
CA LYS A 61 -6.43 3.21 10.77
C LYS A 61 -4.96 3.14 11.09
N SER A 62 -4.17 4.01 10.47
CA SER A 62 -2.72 4.09 10.67
C SER A 62 -2.29 5.52 10.99
N LYS A 63 -1.14 5.64 11.66
CA LYS A 63 -0.56 6.93 12.05
C LYS A 63 -0.21 7.81 10.85
N LYS A 64 0.17 7.18 9.74
CA LYS A 64 0.60 7.86 8.52
C LYS A 64 0.16 7.09 7.27
N ARG A 65 0.15 7.80 6.15
CA ARG A 65 -0.05 7.21 4.82
C ARG A 65 1.05 6.19 4.55
N THR A 66 0.68 5.07 3.93
CA THR A 66 1.65 4.07 3.46
C THR A 66 1.72 4.09 1.93
N ASP A 67 2.93 4.26 1.40
CA ASP A 67 3.21 4.12 -0.02
C ASP A 67 3.90 2.75 -0.23
N HIS A 68 3.44 1.98 -1.20
CA HIS A 68 3.95 0.63 -1.47
C HIS A 68 4.09 0.39 -2.98
N LYS A 69 4.99 -0.51 -3.38
CA LYS A 69 5.13 -0.96 -4.76
C LYS A 69 5.06 -2.48 -4.81
N PHE A 70 4.04 -3.00 -5.48
CA PHE A 70 3.94 -4.41 -5.80
C PHE A 70 4.92 -4.72 -6.94
N GLU A 71 6.11 -5.18 -6.58
CA GLU A 71 7.23 -5.37 -7.51
C GLU A 71 6.88 -6.33 -8.66
N GLN A 72 6.16 -7.42 -8.38
CA GLN A 72 5.78 -8.42 -9.40
C GLN A 72 4.96 -7.84 -10.56
N ILE A 73 4.21 -6.76 -10.32
CA ILE A 73 3.37 -6.10 -11.33
C ILE A 73 3.79 -4.67 -11.64
N GLY A 74 4.88 -4.19 -11.02
CA GLY A 74 5.41 -2.84 -11.20
C GLY A 74 4.43 -1.72 -10.82
N ARG A 75 3.50 -1.96 -9.89
CA ARG A 75 2.46 -0.96 -9.53
C ARG A 75 2.71 -0.32 -8.18
N SER A 76 2.78 1.01 -8.18
CA SER A 76 2.79 1.82 -6.96
C SER A 76 1.37 2.08 -6.49
N VAL A 77 1.16 1.93 -5.19
CA VAL A 77 -0.11 2.15 -4.49
C VAL A 77 0.10 3.03 -3.27
N GLN A 78 -0.95 3.74 -2.87
CA GLN A 78 -0.99 4.56 -1.67
C GLN A 78 -2.21 4.21 -0.84
N TYR A 79 -1.99 3.99 0.44
CA TYR A 79 -3.01 3.76 1.46
C TYR A 79 -3.05 4.97 2.38
N ALA A 80 -4.19 5.65 2.45
CA ALA A 80 -4.46 6.74 3.38
C ALA A 80 -4.40 6.25 4.84
N THR A 81 -4.40 7.20 5.78
CA THR A 81 -4.44 6.91 7.22
C THR A 81 -5.73 6.24 7.65
N GLU A 82 -6.79 6.33 6.85
CA GLU A 82 -8.05 5.62 7.05
C GLU A 82 -8.41 4.91 5.75
N VAL A 83 -8.53 3.59 5.82
CA VAL A 83 -9.00 2.71 4.74
C VAL A 83 -10.25 2.01 5.23
N THR A 84 -11.33 2.09 4.46
CA THR A 84 -12.60 1.42 4.80
C THR A 84 -13.14 0.68 3.58
N ALA A 85 -13.91 -0.38 3.82
CA ALA A 85 -14.57 -1.12 2.75
C ALA A 85 -15.71 -1.99 3.28
N ILE A 86 -16.46 -2.58 2.35
CA ILE A 86 -17.30 -3.76 2.61
C ILE A 86 -16.58 -4.97 2.01
N ILE A 87 -16.30 -5.98 2.84
CA ILE A 87 -15.68 -7.23 2.41
C ILE A 87 -16.70 -8.36 2.34
N GLU A 88 -16.60 -9.14 1.28
CA GLU A 88 -17.37 -10.35 0.99
C GLU A 88 -16.38 -11.44 0.51
N PRO A 89 -16.77 -12.73 0.52
CA PRO A 89 -15.94 -13.77 -0.07
C PRO A 89 -15.55 -13.45 -1.52
N GLY A 90 -14.26 -13.35 -1.78
CA GLY A 90 -13.65 -13.03 -3.07
C GLY A 90 -13.79 -11.57 -3.50
N ARG A 91 -14.29 -10.65 -2.65
CA ARG A 91 -14.60 -9.28 -3.10
C ARG A 91 -14.49 -8.22 -2.00
N ILE A 92 -13.94 -7.08 -2.37
CA ILE A 92 -13.94 -5.84 -1.59
C ILE A 92 -14.70 -4.79 -2.40
N LYS A 93 -15.69 -4.15 -1.79
CA LYS A 93 -16.52 -3.10 -2.39
C LYS A 93 -16.44 -1.82 -1.58
N LYS A 94 -16.83 -0.70 -2.20
CA LYS A 94 -16.86 0.63 -1.57
C LYS A 94 -15.52 0.98 -0.90
N LEU A 95 -14.42 0.53 -1.49
CA LEU A 95 -13.08 0.76 -0.97
C LEU A 95 -12.77 2.26 -0.96
N THR A 96 -12.30 2.76 0.17
CA THR A 96 -11.83 4.13 0.33
C THR A 96 -10.37 4.13 0.80
N GLY A 97 -9.69 5.26 0.62
CA GLY A 97 -8.33 5.43 1.11
C GLY A 97 -7.25 4.74 0.29
N VAL A 98 -7.59 4.00 -0.78
CA VAL A 98 -6.61 3.32 -1.64
C VAL A 98 -6.52 3.99 -3.01
N LYS A 99 -5.30 4.32 -3.43
CA LYS A 99 -4.99 4.81 -4.78
C LYS A 99 -3.92 3.95 -5.44
N ALA A 100 -4.03 3.75 -6.74
CA ALA A 100 -2.99 3.12 -7.55
C ALA A 100 -2.49 4.10 -8.60
N LYS A 101 -1.19 4.05 -8.88
CA LYS A 101 -0.56 4.86 -9.92
C LYS A 101 -0.80 4.21 -11.29
N GLU A 102 -1.45 4.96 -12.17
CA GLU A 102 -1.65 4.61 -13.56
C GLU A 102 -0.97 5.68 -14.42
N LEU A 103 0.11 5.30 -15.11
CA LEU A 103 0.98 6.23 -15.85
C LEU A 103 1.45 7.39 -14.93
N MET A 104 0.99 8.61 -15.20
CA MET A 104 1.33 9.81 -14.44
C MET A 104 0.27 10.21 -13.39
N LEU A 105 -0.87 9.50 -13.31
CA LEU A 105 -2.01 9.87 -12.47
C LEU A 105 -2.24 8.85 -11.35
N TRP A 106 -2.76 9.33 -10.22
CA TRP A 106 -3.23 8.50 -9.12
C TRP A 106 -4.73 8.29 -9.25
N LEU A 107 -5.15 7.04 -9.40
CA LEU A 107 -6.56 6.67 -9.50
C LEU A 107 -7.02 6.00 -8.20
N THR A 108 -8.18 6.42 -7.67
CA THR A 108 -8.79 5.80 -6.50
C THR A 108 -9.38 4.44 -6.88
N ILE A 109 -9.04 3.42 -6.11
CA ILE A 109 -9.57 2.06 -6.27
C ILE A 109 -10.83 1.92 -5.40
N THR A 110 -11.90 1.41 -5.98
CA THR A 110 -13.22 1.28 -5.32
C THR A 110 -13.66 -0.15 -5.13
N GLU A 111 -13.13 -1.07 -5.95
CA GLU A 111 -13.49 -2.49 -5.91
C GLU A 111 -12.27 -3.35 -6.21
N ILE A 112 -12.19 -4.48 -5.51
CA ILE A 112 -11.25 -5.57 -5.74
C ILE A 112 -12.06 -6.86 -5.80
N SER A 113 -11.84 -7.74 -6.77
CA SER A 113 -12.51 -9.04 -6.82
C SER A 113 -11.65 -10.14 -7.40
N THR A 114 -11.85 -11.37 -6.96
CA THR A 114 -11.35 -12.59 -7.59
C THR A 114 -12.49 -13.29 -8.35
N ASP A 115 -12.14 -14.19 -9.27
CA ASP A 115 -13.11 -14.97 -10.02
C ASP A 115 -13.68 -16.12 -9.17
N ASP A 116 -14.94 -16.50 -9.43
CA ASP A 116 -15.57 -17.71 -8.92
C ASP A 116 -16.15 -18.50 -10.12
N PRO A 117 -15.57 -19.67 -10.48
CA PRO A 117 -14.48 -20.38 -9.81
C PRO A 117 -13.11 -19.66 -9.90
N PRO A 118 -12.18 -19.89 -8.95
CA PRO A 118 -10.87 -19.22 -8.95
C PRO A 118 -10.04 -19.51 -10.20
N THR A 119 -9.66 -18.45 -10.91
CA THR A 119 -8.80 -18.52 -12.13
C THR A 119 -7.33 -18.16 -11.86
N GLY A 120 -6.99 -17.84 -10.60
CA GLY A 120 -5.69 -17.26 -10.23
C GLY A 120 -5.55 -15.78 -10.62
N LYS A 121 -6.67 -15.10 -10.92
CA LYS A 121 -6.71 -13.68 -11.27
C LYS A 121 -7.43 -12.85 -10.22
N ILE A 122 -7.00 -11.60 -10.13
CA ILE A 122 -7.60 -10.57 -9.29
C ILE A 122 -7.81 -9.29 -10.11
N HIS A 123 -8.95 -8.65 -9.90
CA HIS A 123 -9.43 -7.51 -10.64
C HIS A 123 -9.55 -6.30 -9.74
N PHE A 124 -9.10 -5.15 -10.21
CA PHE A 124 -9.20 -3.86 -9.53
C PHE A 124 -10.01 -2.92 -10.40
N LYS A 125 -10.96 -2.19 -9.81
CA LYS A 125 -11.73 -1.15 -10.50
C LYS A 125 -11.48 0.20 -9.84
N SER A 126 -11.29 1.23 -10.67
CA SER A 126 -11.14 2.60 -10.21
C SER A 126 -12.46 3.37 -10.26
N THR A 127 -12.49 4.53 -9.59
CA THR A 127 -13.60 5.50 -9.67
C THR A 127 -13.88 5.99 -11.09
N THR A 128 -12.92 5.88 -12.02
CA THR A 128 -13.07 6.31 -13.42
C THR A 128 -13.62 5.21 -14.32
N GLY A 129 -13.98 4.05 -13.77
CA GLY A 129 -14.43 2.88 -14.54
C GLY A 129 -13.31 2.08 -15.18
N LEU A 130 -12.04 2.45 -14.96
CA LEU A 130 -10.91 1.68 -15.46
C LEU A 130 -10.74 0.41 -14.62
N SER A 131 -10.49 -0.72 -15.29
CA SER A 131 -10.18 -1.97 -14.62
C SER A 131 -8.81 -2.52 -15.02
N ARG A 132 -8.14 -3.15 -14.07
CA ARG A 132 -6.87 -3.85 -14.23
C ARG A 132 -6.97 -5.24 -13.63
N THR A 133 -6.37 -6.20 -14.31
CA THR A 133 -6.34 -7.60 -13.89
C THR A 133 -4.89 -8.03 -13.72
N PHE A 134 -4.62 -8.76 -12.66
CA PHE A 134 -3.29 -9.25 -12.30
C PHE A 134 -3.38 -10.69 -11.78
N PRO A 135 -2.27 -11.45 -11.73
CA PRO A 135 -2.24 -12.74 -11.04
C PRO A 135 -2.40 -12.53 -9.52
N THR A 136 -3.11 -13.42 -8.85
CA THR A 136 -3.29 -13.38 -7.37
C THR A 136 -1.96 -13.49 -6.63
N SER A 137 -1.03 -14.30 -7.14
CA SER A 137 0.31 -14.52 -6.59
C SER A 137 1.15 -13.24 -6.43
N ALA A 138 0.82 -12.17 -7.16
CA ALA A 138 1.47 -10.88 -7.03
C ALA A 138 1.12 -10.14 -5.72
N PHE A 139 0.09 -10.60 -5.02
CA PHE A 139 -0.45 -10.01 -3.80
C PHE A 139 -0.49 -11.02 -2.65
N GLU A 140 0.21 -12.14 -2.78
CA GLU A 140 0.40 -13.11 -1.71
C GLU A 140 1.71 -12.81 -1.00
N LEU A 141 1.69 -12.84 0.33
CA LEU A 141 2.91 -12.83 1.11
C LEU A 141 3.55 -14.22 0.94
N GLY A 142 4.67 -14.28 0.23
CA GLY A 142 5.47 -15.50 0.19
C GLY A 142 5.93 -15.88 1.59
N GLU A 143 6.22 -17.16 1.82
CA GLU A 143 7.05 -17.56 2.96
C GLU A 143 8.40 -16.82 2.84
N GLU A 144 8.53 -15.76 3.64
CA GLU A 144 9.73 -15.01 4.01
C GLU A 144 10.89 -14.97 3.00
N ASN A 145 10.90 -13.96 2.13
CA ASN A 145 12.18 -13.46 1.63
C ASN A 145 12.68 -12.36 2.58
N PRO A 146 13.85 -12.52 3.23
CA PRO A 146 14.36 -11.54 4.19
C PRO A 146 14.60 -10.18 3.51
N PRO A 147 14.48 -9.06 4.27
CA PRO A 147 14.61 -7.72 3.73
C PRO A 147 15.99 -7.52 3.08
N LYS A 148 15.99 -7.10 1.81
CA LYS A 148 17.19 -6.55 1.17
C LYS A 148 17.59 -5.29 1.94
N LYS A 149 18.79 -5.32 2.53
CA LYS A 149 19.42 -4.14 3.14
C LYS A 149 19.43 -3.00 2.12
N GLU A 150 18.91 -1.85 2.53
CA GLU A 150 19.07 -0.60 1.79
C GLU A 150 20.56 -0.23 1.82
N GLU A 151 21.22 -0.25 0.66
CA GLU A 151 22.55 0.33 0.50
C GLU A 151 22.43 1.85 0.51
N GLU A 152 22.76 2.47 1.63
CA GLU A 152 23.04 3.90 1.71
C GLU A 152 24.24 4.21 0.79
N LYS A 153 23.97 4.92 -0.32
CA LYS A 153 25.02 5.54 -1.12
C LYS A 153 25.53 6.77 -0.38
N GLU A 154 26.62 6.62 0.35
CA GLU A 154 27.48 7.73 0.77
C GLU A 154 27.95 8.48 -0.48
N LYS A 155 27.72 9.80 -0.49
CA LYS A 155 28.26 10.72 -1.49
C LYS A 155 29.71 11.03 -1.12
N GLU A 156 30.65 10.59 -1.94
CA GLU A 156 32.04 11.08 -1.90
C GLU A 156 32.08 12.53 -2.42
N GLU A 157 32.31 13.49 -1.53
CA GLU A 157 32.72 14.85 -1.88
C GLU A 157 34.19 14.86 -2.32
N LYS A 158 34.45 15.30 -3.56
CA LYS A 158 35.82 15.57 -4.03
C LYS A 158 36.27 16.96 -3.55
N PRO A 159 37.48 17.13 -3.02
CA PRO A 159 38.00 18.45 -2.67
C PRO A 159 38.39 19.22 -3.95
N VAL A 160 37.87 20.44 -4.07
CA VAL A 160 38.26 21.42 -5.10
C VAL A 160 39.55 22.11 -4.62
N VAL A 161 40.66 21.82 -5.29
CA VAL A 161 41.93 22.55 -5.11
C VAL A 161 41.88 23.79 -6.00
N ASN A 162 41.72 24.97 -5.41
CA ASN A 162 41.96 26.25 -6.07
C ASN A 162 43.33 26.79 -5.63
N GLY A 163 44.22 27.02 -6.59
CA GLY A 163 45.57 27.54 -6.34
C GLY A 163 46.24 28.07 -7.60
N ALA A 164 45.76 29.25 -8.03
CA ALA A 164 46.42 30.30 -8.82
C ALA A 164 47.69 29.94 -9.63
N GLY A 165 47.54 29.86 -10.95
CA GLY A 165 48.62 30.12 -11.91
C GLY A 165 48.38 31.49 -12.55
N VAL A 166 49.13 32.50 -12.11
CA VAL A 166 49.20 33.83 -12.74
C VAL A 166 50.08 33.71 -13.99
N ASN A 167 49.61 34.23 -15.12
CA ASN A 167 50.35 34.30 -16.39
C ASN A 167 50.47 35.77 -16.80
N LEU A 168 51.70 36.27 -16.92
CA LEU A 168 52.16 37.57 -17.44
C LEU A 168 53.70 37.41 -17.52
N GLU A 169 54.48 37.76 -18.54
CA GLU A 169 54.28 38.27 -19.89
C GLU A 169 55.63 38.05 -20.63
N VAL A 170 55.57 38.18 -21.95
CA VAL A 170 56.59 37.96 -22.99
C VAL A 170 57.85 38.84 -22.84
N LYS A 171 59.02 38.32 -23.24
CA LYS A 171 59.99 39.06 -24.09
C LYS A 171 60.98 38.14 -24.79
N GLU A 172 61.02 38.27 -26.12
CA GLU A 172 62.03 37.74 -27.03
C GLU A 172 63.34 38.53 -26.97
N VAL A 173 64.37 37.89 -27.53
CA VAL A 173 65.77 38.29 -27.84
C VAL A 173 66.81 38.00 -26.76
#